data_AF-A0A1F7ASK7-F1
#
_entry.id   AF-A0A1F7ASK7-F1
#
_cell.length_a   1.000
_cell.length_b   1.000
_cell.length_c   1.000
_cell.angle_alpha   90.00
_cell.angle_beta   90.00
_cell.angle_gamma   90.00
#
_symmetry.space_group_name_H-M   'P 1'
#
loop_
_entity.id
_entity.type
_entity.pdbx_description
1 polymer ?
#
loop_
_entity_poly.entity_id
_entity_poly.type
_entity_poly.pdbx_seq_one_letter_code
_entity_poly.pdbx_strand_id
1 'polypeptide(L)'
;MEDKIVGPLTLKQLIICAVGGGIAYFIYISTSKAYVISVWLPATAIPALITVAIAFVRIHDISFIKFVLLQIERLIRPGKVYFEKGEAENYRSVLTPQSDEDKKTDKKMKQKEDDAREKIKNLNSITKILDSQGKINS
;
A
#
# COMPACT_ATOMS: atom_id res chain seq x y z
N MET A 1 -19.20 -10.69 -3.22
CA MET A 1 -20.25 -11.04 -2.24
C MET A 1 -19.75 -12.24 -1.46
N GLU A 2 -19.80 -12.19 -0.13
CA GLU A 2 -19.30 -13.27 0.72
C GLU A 2 -20.49 -14.17 1.07
N ASP A 3 -20.50 -15.41 0.58
CA ASP A 3 -21.62 -16.33 0.76
C ASP A 3 -21.84 -16.63 2.25
N LYS A 4 -23.05 -16.35 2.70
CA LYS A 4 -23.54 -16.69 4.04
C LYS A 4 -24.03 -18.14 3.97
N ILE A 5 -23.32 -19.07 4.60
CA ILE A 5 -23.60 -20.50 4.49
C ILE A 5 -24.66 -20.93 5.51
N VAL A 6 -24.65 -20.39 6.73
CA VAL A 6 -25.63 -20.72 7.79
C VAL A 6 -26.08 -19.45 8.51
N GLY A 7 -27.21 -18.89 8.11
CA GLY A 7 -27.83 -17.73 8.76
C GLY A 7 -26.97 -16.46 8.68
N PRO A 8 -26.84 -15.67 9.78
CA PRO A 8 -26.03 -14.45 9.78
C PRO A 8 -24.51 -14.70 9.76
N LEU A 9 -24.06 -15.97 9.87
CA LEU A 9 -22.66 -16.36 9.95
C LEU A 9 -22.03 -16.54 8.57
N THR A 10 -20.86 -15.93 8.35
CA THR A 10 -20.03 -16.18 7.16
C THR A 10 -19.08 -17.37 7.38
N LEU A 11 -18.68 -18.06 6.30
CA LEU A 11 -17.76 -19.21 6.37
C LEU A 11 -16.47 -18.89 7.17
N LYS A 12 -15.97 -17.66 7.02
CA LYS A 12 -14.73 -17.21 7.68
C LYS A 12 -14.91 -17.10 9.19
N GLN A 13 -16.07 -16.62 9.65
CA GLN A 13 -16.38 -16.54 11.08
C GLN A 13 -16.47 -17.92 11.70
N LEU A 14 -17.02 -18.90 10.95
CA LEU A 14 -17.08 -20.29 11.38
C LEU A 14 -15.67 -20.88 11.58
N ILE A 15 -14.76 -20.65 10.62
CA ILE A 15 -13.37 -21.11 10.72
C ILE A 15 -12.66 -20.44 11.92
N ILE A 16 -12.83 -19.14 12.13
CA ILE A 16 -12.22 -18.41 13.24
C ILE A 16 -12.75 -18.93 14.59
N CYS A 17 -14.06 -19.13 14.71
CA CYS A 17 -14.67 -19.72 15.89
C CYS A 17 -14.19 -21.17 16.12
N ALA A 18 -14.01 -21.97 15.06
CA ALA A 18 -13.49 -23.31 15.17
C ALA A 18 -12.04 -23.33 15.68
N VAL A 19 -11.17 -22.46 15.13
CA VAL A 19 -9.77 -22.37 15.54
C VAL A 19 -9.64 -21.79 16.95
N GLY A 20 -10.21 -20.62 17.23
CA GLY A 20 -10.08 -19.98 18.54
C GLY A 20 -10.89 -20.69 19.63
N GLY A 21 -12.03 -21.30 19.29
CA GLY A 21 -12.75 -22.21 20.18
C GLY A 21 -11.96 -23.48 20.46
N GLY A 22 -11.27 -24.04 19.46
CA GLY A 22 -10.35 -25.16 19.64
C GLY A 22 -9.18 -24.83 20.58
N ILE A 23 -8.59 -23.64 20.45
CA ILE A 23 -7.54 -23.16 21.34
C ILE A 23 -8.07 -22.97 22.77
N ALA A 24 -9.22 -22.30 22.93
CA ALA A 24 -9.83 -22.11 24.24
C ALA A 24 -10.20 -23.44 24.91
N TYR A 25 -10.69 -24.41 24.13
CA TYR A 25 -11.00 -25.76 24.60
C TYR A 25 -9.75 -26.55 24.99
N PHE A 26 -8.66 -26.41 24.23
CA PHE A 26 -7.38 -27.03 24.57
C PHE A 26 -6.83 -26.50 25.89
N ILE A 27 -6.88 -25.18 26.09
CA ILE A 27 -6.52 -24.54 27.36
C ILE A 27 -7.43 -25.06 28.49
N TYR A 28 -8.74 -25.18 28.24
CA TYR A 28 -9.68 -25.74 29.21
C TYR A 28 -9.30 -27.16 29.61
N ILE A 29 -9.01 -28.05 28.66
CA ILE A 29 -8.67 -29.44 28.95
C ILE A 29 -7.34 -29.57 29.72
N SER A 30 -6.38 -28.70 29.41
CA SER A 30 -5.07 -28.69 30.06
C SER A 30 -5.15 -28.14 31.49
N THR A 31 -5.93 -27.09 31.71
CA THR A 31 -5.96 -26.36 32.99
C THR A 31 -7.06 -26.84 33.94
N SER A 32 -8.20 -27.34 33.43
CA SER A 32 -9.35 -27.76 34.26
C SER A 32 -9.04 -28.93 35.21
N LYS A 33 -8.11 -29.81 34.84
CA LYS A 33 -7.70 -30.95 35.67
C LYS A 33 -6.68 -30.58 36.76
N ALA A 34 -5.93 -29.49 36.57
CA ALA A 34 -4.78 -29.16 37.40
C ALA A 34 -5.04 -27.99 38.37
N TYR A 35 -6.02 -27.13 38.07
CA TYR A 35 -6.23 -25.88 38.80
C TYR A 35 -7.66 -25.70 39.29
N VAL A 36 -7.82 -24.90 40.34
CA VAL A 36 -9.11 -24.52 40.93
C VAL A 36 -9.85 -23.54 40.01
N ILE A 37 -11.19 -23.49 40.11
CA ILE A 37 -12.09 -22.71 39.24
C ILE A 37 -11.64 -21.26 39.02
N SER A 38 -11.12 -20.60 40.07
CA SER A 38 -10.70 -19.20 40.01
C SER A 38 -9.51 -18.93 39.08
N VAL A 39 -8.71 -19.95 38.78
CA VAL A 39 -7.49 -19.82 37.95
C VAL A 39 -7.76 -20.24 36.50
N TRP A 40 -8.45 -21.35 36.28
CA TRP A 40 -8.69 -21.86 34.92
C TRP A 40 -9.80 -21.11 34.18
N LEU A 41 -10.79 -20.57 34.90
CA LEU A 41 -11.93 -19.88 34.31
C LEU A 41 -11.53 -18.59 33.59
N PRO A 42 -10.77 -17.63 34.18
CA PRO A 42 -10.30 -16.47 33.43
C PRO A 42 -9.31 -16.86 32.32
N ALA A 43 -8.47 -17.87 32.54
CA ALA A 43 -7.50 -18.34 31.54
C ALA A 43 -8.16 -18.89 30.26
N THR A 44 -9.37 -19.43 30.36
CA THR A 44 -10.15 -19.93 29.22
C THR A 44 -11.15 -18.89 28.69
N ALA A 45 -11.78 -18.13 29.59
CA ALA A 45 -12.81 -17.15 29.25
C ALA A 45 -12.24 -15.95 28.47
N ILE A 46 -11.06 -15.44 28.84
CA ILE A 46 -10.43 -14.30 28.16
C ILE A 46 -10.15 -14.62 26.67
N PRO A 47 -9.42 -15.70 26.31
CA PRO A 47 -9.18 -16.02 24.91
C PRO A 47 -10.46 -16.41 24.16
N ALA A 48 -11.43 -17.04 24.82
CA ALA A 48 -12.74 -17.32 24.22
C ALA A 48 -13.49 -16.02 23.86
N LEU A 49 -13.53 -15.05 24.78
CA LEU A 49 -14.18 -13.76 24.57
C LEU A 49 -13.49 -12.96 23.44
N ILE A 50 -12.16 -12.97 23.40
CA ILE A 50 -11.36 -12.34 22.34
C ILE A 50 -11.66 -13.00 20.99
N THR A 51 -11.74 -14.33 20.95
CA THR A 51 -12.08 -15.07 19.73
C THR A 51 -13.46 -14.67 19.20
N VAL A 52 -14.45 -14.58 20.07
CA VAL A 52 -15.81 -14.13 19.72
C VAL A 52 -15.78 -12.68 19.24
N ALA A 53 -15.08 -11.80 19.94
CA ALA A 53 -14.92 -10.41 19.49
C ALA A 53 -14.29 -10.35 18.09
N ILE A 54 -13.22 -11.09 17.82
CA ILE A 54 -12.56 -11.12 16.50
C ILE A 54 -13.46 -11.73 15.42
N ALA A 55 -14.24 -12.77 15.75
CA ALA A 55 -15.13 -13.42 14.79
C ALA A 55 -16.31 -12.53 14.40
N PHE A 56 -16.89 -11.80 15.35
CA PHE A 56 -18.12 -11.04 15.11
C PHE A 56 -17.90 -9.54 14.86
N VAL A 57 -16.81 -8.95 15.34
CA VAL A 57 -16.46 -7.55 15.08
C VAL A 57 -15.88 -7.45 13.67
N ARG A 58 -16.67 -6.88 12.75
CA ARG A 58 -16.22 -6.55 11.40
C ARG A 58 -15.36 -5.29 11.43
N ILE A 59 -14.12 -5.41 10.99
CA ILE A 59 -13.22 -4.27 10.81
C ILE A 59 -13.32 -3.81 9.35
N HIS A 60 -13.89 -2.62 9.13
CA HIS A 60 -13.79 -1.84 7.88
C HIS A 60 -14.19 -2.57 6.58
N ASP A 61 -15.23 -3.41 6.58
CA ASP A 61 -15.74 -4.09 5.36
C ASP A 61 -14.77 -5.05 4.63
N ILE A 62 -13.62 -5.36 5.22
CA ILE A 62 -12.65 -6.29 4.66
C ILE A 62 -12.74 -7.63 5.39
N SER A 63 -12.79 -8.73 4.65
CA SER A 63 -12.78 -10.06 5.27
C SER A 63 -11.51 -10.26 6.10
N PHE A 64 -11.65 -10.72 7.35
CA PHE A 64 -10.53 -10.91 8.28
C PHE A 64 -9.37 -11.74 7.69
N ILE A 65 -9.66 -12.76 6.86
CA ILE A 65 -8.61 -13.55 6.18
C ILE A 65 -7.76 -12.67 5.25
N LYS A 66 -8.39 -11.77 4.47
CA LYS A 66 -7.62 -10.80 3.66
C LYS A 66 -6.79 -9.90 4.54
N PHE A 67 -7.36 -9.40 5.64
CA PHE A 67 -6.61 -8.57 6.59
C PHE A 67 -5.40 -9.31 7.17
N VAL A 68 -5.57 -10.54 7.68
CA VAL A 68 -4.48 -11.36 8.21
C VAL A 68 -3.45 -11.69 7.14
N LEU A 69 -3.89 -12.05 5.93
CA LEU A 69 -2.99 -12.33 4.82
C LEU A 69 -2.19 -11.08 4.42
N LEU A 70 -2.82 -9.90 4.34
CA LEU A 70 -2.13 -8.63 4.12
C LEU A 70 -1.15 -8.31 5.26
N GLN A 71 -1.52 -8.63 6.51
CA GLN A 71 -0.65 -8.42 7.66
C GLN A 71 0.56 -9.36 7.65
N ILE A 72 0.37 -10.62 7.29
CA ILE A 72 1.44 -11.60 7.10
C ILE A 72 2.33 -11.20 5.91
N GLU A 73 1.73 -10.82 4.79
CA GLU A 73 2.45 -10.32 3.61
C GLU A 73 3.29 -9.09 3.96
N ARG A 74 2.75 -8.15 4.73
CA ARG A 74 3.48 -6.98 5.24
C ARG A 74 4.62 -7.34 6.19
N LEU A 75 4.47 -8.42 6.96
CA LEU A 75 5.51 -8.89 7.88
C LEU A 75 6.66 -9.57 7.12
N ILE A 76 6.34 -10.34 6.08
CA ILE A 76 7.31 -11.05 5.22
C ILE A 76 7.99 -10.09 4.24
N ARG A 77 7.24 -9.12 3.73
CA ARG A 77 7.70 -8.13 2.77
C ARG A 77 7.73 -6.77 3.45
N PRO A 78 8.85 -6.41 4.15
CA PRO A 78 8.98 -5.09 4.71
C PRO A 78 8.78 -4.09 3.59
N GLY A 79 7.89 -3.12 3.81
CA GLY A 79 7.47 -2.14 2.81
C GLY A 79 8.71 -1.55 2.16
N LYS A 80 8.94 -1.90 0.89
CA LYS A 80 10.06 -1.35 0.14
C LYS A 80 9.70 0.11 -0.15
N VAL A 81 10.19 1.00 0.70
CA VAL A 81 10.17 2.43 0.44
C VAL A 81 11.20 2.68 -0.65
N TYR A 82 10.74 2.64 -1.89
CA TYR A 82 11.55 3.06 -3.02
C TYR A 82 11.56 4.59 -3.01
N PHE A 83 12.62 5.17 -2.47
CA PHE A 83 12.96 6.55 -2.78
C PHE A 83 13.52 6.54 -4.20
N GLU A 84 12.64 6.65 -5.19
CA GLU A 84 13.09 6.99 -6.53
C GLU A 84 13.65 8.39 -6.47
N LYS A 85 14.98 8.49 -6.55
CA LYS A 85 15.68 9.74 -6.87
C LYS A 85 15.52 9.98 -8.38
N GLY A 86 14.27 9.97 -8.84
CA GLY A 86 13.87 10.34 -10.18
C GLY A 86 14.03 11.84 -10.31
N GLU A 87 14.62 12.27 -11.40
CA GLU A 87 14.60 13.66 -11.84
C GLU A 87 13.17 14.19 -11.71
N ALA A 88 13.05 15.43 -11.24
CA ALA A 88 11.83 16.03 -10.71
C ALA A 88 10.67 16.13 -11.73
N GLU A 89 10.09 15.00 -12.12
CA GLU A 89 8.74 14.96 -12.65
C GLU A 89 7.81 14.89 -11.43
N ASN A 90 7.40 16.08 -11.00
CA ASN A 90 6.40 16.24 -9.95
C ASN A 90 5.16 15.43 -10.33
N TYR A 91 4.98 14.26 -9.72
CA TYR A 91 3.73 13.52 -9.82
C TYR A 91 2.62 14.35 -9.17
N ARG A 92 1.91 15.12 -10.00
CA ARG A 92 0.87 16.03 -9.58
C ARG A 92 -0.48 15.36 -9.76
N SER A 93 -1.12 15.00 -8.66
CA SER A 93 -2.49 14.51 -8.67
C SER A 93 -3.42 15.54 -9.32
N VAL A 94 -4.26 15.09 -10.26
CA VAL A 94 -5.24 15.91 -10.98
C VAL A 94 -6.24 16.59 -10.02
N LEU A 95 -6.37 16.06 -8.80
CA LEU A 95 -7.31 16.54 -7.79
C LEU A 95 -6.72 17.65 -6.89
N THR A 96 -5.43 17.97 -7.00
CA THR A 96 -4.81 18.99 -6.15
C THR A 96 -4.86 20.38 -6.82
N PRO A 97 -5.50 21.38 -6.19
CA PRO A 97 -5.56 22.73 -6.74
C PRO A 97 -4.15 23.35 -6.86
N GLN A 98 -3.88 24.02 -7.98
CA GLN A 98 -2.56 24.60 -8.30
C GLN A 98 -2.23 25.76 -7.37
N SER A 99 -1.10 25.70 -6.66
CA SER A 99 -0.58 26.86 -5.96
C SER A 99 0.03 27.86 -6.95
N ASP A 100 0.09 29.14 -6.59
CA ASP A 100 0.71 30.16 -7.46
C ASP A 100 2.23 30.00 -7.60
N GLU A 101 2.86 29.22 -6.73
CA GLU A 101 4.28 28.83 -6.83
C GLU A 101 4.51 27.78 -7.93
N ASP A 102 3.56 26.86 -8.11
CA ASP A 102 3.62 25.83 -9.17
C ASP A 102 3.54 26.48 -10.56
N LYS A 103 2.65 27.47 -10.75
CA LYS A 103 2.52 28.22 -12.03
C LYS A 103 3.81 28.95 -12.42
N LYS A 104 4.52 29.51 -11.43
CA LYS A 104 5.80 30.21 -11.66
C LYS A 104 6.91 29.24 -12.04
N THR A 105 6.90 28.04 -11.44
CA THR A 105 7.89 27.00 -11.70
C THR A 105 7.71 26.40 -13.11
N ASP A 106 6.47 26.10 -13.50
CA ASP A 106 6.14 25.63 -14.86
C ASP A 106 6.53 26.65 -15.94
N LYS A 107 6.31 27.95 -15.69
CA LYS A 107 6.68 29.01 -16.62
C LYS A 107 8.20 29.14 -16.80
N LYS A 108 8.97 28.97 -15.72
CA LYS A 108 10.45 28.97 -15.78
C LYS A 108 11.02 27.74 -16.49
N MET A 109 10.39 26.56 -16.32
CA MET A 109 10.80 25.34 -17.04
C MET A 109 10.56 25.47 -18.55
N LYS A 110 9.38 25.96 -18.96
CA LYS A 110 9.07 26.21 -20.38
C LYS A 110 10.03 27.21 -21.02
N GLN A 111 10.36 28.30 -20.30
CA GLN A 111 11.32 29.30 -20.80
C GLN A 111 12.72 28.70 -21.01
N LYS A 112 13.21 27.85 -20.10
CA LYS A 112 14.49 27.16 -20.27
C LYS A 112 14.50 26.19 -21.46
N GLU A 113 13.38 25.54 -21.73
CA GLU A 113 13.25 24.62 -22.86
C GLU A 113 13.26 25.36 -24.20
N ASP A 114 12.58 26.50 -24.28
CA ASP A 114 12.57 27.35 -25.47
C ASP A 114 13.97 27.95 -25.75
N ASP A 115 14.68 28.40 -24.71
CA ASP A 115 16.07 28.89 -24.82
C ASP A 115 17.04 27.78 -25.30
N ALA A 116 16.84 26.55 -24.85
CA ALA A 116 17.64 25.40 -25.29
C ALA A 116 17.38 25.06 -26.76
N ARG A 117 16.11 25.11 -27.19
CA ARG A 117 15.71 24.89 -28.59
C ARG A 117 16.28 25.97 -29.51
N GLU A 118 16.32 27.22 -29.07
CA GLU A 118 16.93 28.32 -29.83
C GLU A 118 18.43 28.11 -30.01
N LYS A 119 19.15 27.72 -28.95
CA LYS A 119 20.59 27.41 -29.03
C LYS A 119 20.89 26.27 -29.98
N ILE A 120 20.07 25.21 -30.01
CA ILE A 120 20.22 24.09 -30.94
C ILE A 120 19.99 24.54 -32.39
N LYS A 121 19.00 25.42 -32.64
CA LYS A 121 18.80 26.01 -33.97
C LYS A 121 19.98 26.86 -34.41
N ASN A 122 20.54 27.67 -33.51
CA ASN A 122 21.72 28.49 -33.77
C ASN A 122 22.95 27.62 -34.07
N LEU A 123 23.16 26.52 -33.33
CA LEU A 123 24.20 25.52 -33.61
C LEU A 123 24.05 24.90 -35.00
N ASN A 124 22.86 24.43 -35.35
CA ASN A 124 22.58 23.87 -36.68
C ASN A 124 22.83 24.89 -37.81
N SER A 125 22.56 26.17 -37.57
CA SER A 125 22.85 27.22 -38.55
C SER A 125 24.35 27.42 -38.78
N ILE A 126 25.17 27.32 -37.73
CA ILE A 126 26.63 27.42 -37.81
C ILE A 126 27.19 26.19 -38.54
N THR A 127 26.72 24.98 -38.20
CA THR A 127 27.11 23.75 -38.91
C THR A 127 26.77 23.82 -40.40
N LYS A 128 25.58 24.31 -40.75
CA LYS A 128 25.16 24.46 -42.15
C LYS A 128 26.02 25.47 -42.92
N ILE A 129 26.46 26.55 -42.28
CA ILE A 129 27.39 27.53 -42.88
C ILE A 129 28.77 26.89 -43.07
N LEU A 130 29.24 26.11 -42.09
CA LEU A 130 30.53 25.41 -42.17
C LEU A 130 30.54 24.38 -43.30
N ASP A 131 29.49 23.57 -43.42
CA ASP A 131 29.32 22.59 -44.50
C ASP A 131 29.13 23.27 -45.87
N SER A 132 28.47 24.44 -45.90
CA SER A 132 28.28 25.23 -47.12
C SER A 132 29.56 25.91 -47.61
N GLN A 133 30.50 26.24 -46.72
CA GLN A 133 31.79 26.86 -47.08
C GLN A 133 32.87 25.81 -47.40
N GLY A 134 32.60 24.53 -47.17
CA GLY A 134 33.49 23.41 -47.50
C GLY A 134 33.39 22.88 -48.94
N LYS A 135 32.42 23.36 -49.73
CA LYS A 135 32.38 23.11 -51.19
C LYS A 135 33.02 24.29 -51.93
N ILE A 136 34.35 24.29 -51.94
CA ILE A 136 35.13 25.00 -52.95
C ILE A 136 34.99 24.19 -54.25
N ASN A 137 34.57 24.88 -55.32
CA ASN A 137 34.43 24.33 -56.66
C ASN A 137 35.79 23.89 -57.24
N SER A 138 35.74 22.75 -57.97
CA SER A 138 36.75 22.19 -58.89
C SER A 138 38.01 21.55 -58.30
#